data_AF-A0A3Q8S4D9-F1
#
_entry.id   AF-A0A3Q8S4D9-F1
#
_cell.length_a   1.000
_cell.length_b   1.000
_cell.length_c   1.000
_cell.angle_alpha   90.00
_cell.angle_beta   90.00
_cell.angle_gamma   90.00
#
_symmetry.space_group_name_H-M   'P 1'
#
loop_
_entity.id
_entity.type
_entity.pdbx_description
1 polymer ?
#
loop_
_entity_poly.entity_id
_entity_poly.type
_entity_poly.pdbx_seq_one_letter_code
_entity_poly.pdbx_strand_id
1 'polypeptide(L)'
;MAKRRNAKPTAATAGDKPTTLKDLLGADTISKLKEQAEGLRREEEERKAAARKQAEEARKAEQKRLENDFEHLLNNSDMDWHKYK
;
A
#
# COMPACT_ATOMS: atom_id res chain seq x y z
N MET A 1 1.40 70.23 -19.83
CA MET A 1 0.96 69.02 -19.11
C MET A 1 2.02 67.95 -19.29
N ALA A 2 2.96 67.79 -18.34
CA ALA A 2 4.04 66.80 -18.41
C ALA A 2 4.00 65.88 -17.19
N LYS A 3 4.19 64.59 -17.48
CA LYS A 3 3.78 63.39 -16.74
C LYS A 3 4.32 63.27 -15.30
N ARG A 4 3.42 62.95 -14.36
CA ARG A 4 3.75 62.45 -13.00
C ARG A 4 4.50 61.13 -13.09
N ARG A 5 5.71 61.09 -12.52
CA ARG A 5 6.50 59.87 -12.28
C ARG A 5 5.91 59.13 -11.08
N ASN A 6 5.33 57.96 -11.33
CA ASN A 6 4.85 57.05 -10.30
C ASN A 6 6.03 56.19 -9.83
N ALA A 7 6.61 56.53 -8.68
CA ALA A 7 7.61 55.70 -8.02
C ALA A 7 6.94 54.41 -7.51
N LYS A 8 7.40 53.25 -7.98
CA LYS A 8 7.02 51.95 -7.40
C LYS A 8 7.70 51.81 -6.03
N PRO A 9 6.99 51.33 -4.98
CA PRO A 9 7.64 50.96 -3.74
C PRO A 9 8.53 49.74 -3.98
N THR A 10 9.71 49.84 -3.41
CA THR A 10 10.80 48.87 -3.39
C THR A 10 10.35 47.51 -2.85
N ALA A 11 10.88 46.45 -3.47
CA ALA A 11 10.63 45.05 -3.12
C ALA A 11 10.70 44.79 -1.62
N ALA A 12 9.62 44.25 -1.07
CA ALA A 12 9.62 43.64 0.26
C ALA A 12 10.57 42.43 0.23
N THR A 13 11.61 42.56 1.04
CA THR A 13 12.52 41.54 1.56
C THR A 13 12.00 40.10 1.46
N ALA A 14 12.66 39.31 0.62
CA ALA A 14 12.66 37.86 0.65
C ALA A 14 13.48 37.35 1.86
N GLY A 15 13.02 37.65 3.08
CA GLY A 15 13.56 37.12 4.34
C GLY A 15 12.58 36.13 4.94
N ASP A 16 13.07 34.96 5.33
CA ASP A 16 12.34 33.83 5.90
C ASP A 16 11.38 33.09 4.96
N LYS A 17 11.95 32.41 3.95
CA LYS A 17 11.28 31.24 3.39
C LYS A 17 11.48 30.06 4.36
N PRO A 18 10.41 29.51 4.97
CA PRO A 18 10.49 28.34 5.84
C PRO A 18 11.27 27.22 5.14
N THR A 19 12.38 26.81 5.75
CA THR A 19 13.43 26.01 5.08
C THR A 19 13.07 24.51 5.04
N THR A 20 11.97 24.10 5.68
CA THR A 20 11.45 22.73 5.58
C THR A 20 9.92 22.70 5.56
N LEU A 21 9.33 21.68 4.92
CA LEU A 21 7.88 21.42 4.94
C LEU A 21 7.29 21.36 6.37
N LYS A 22 8.12 21.04 7.36
CA LYS A 22 7.74 21.01 8.78
C LYS A 22 7.53 22.39 9.41
N ASP A 23 8.04 23.43 8.76
CA ASP A 23 8.02 24.81 9.22
C ASP A 23 6.85 25.58 8.58
N LEU A 24 6.32 25.07 7.45
CA LEU A 24 5.08 25.53 6.80
C LEU A 24 3.84 24.86 7.37
N LEU A 25 3.90 23.54 7.58
CA LEU A 25 2.86 22.76 8.24
C LEU A 25 3.21 22.71 9.72
N GLY A 26 2.62 23.59 10.55
CA GLY A 26 2.89 23.61 11.99
C GLY A 26 2.78 22.20 12.62
N ALA A 27 3.51 21.97 13.72
CA ALA A 27 3.69 20.65 14.33
C ALA A 27 2.40 19.83 14.53
N ASP A 28 1.28 20.49 14.80
CA ASP A 28 -0.06 19.89 14.92
C ASP A 28 -0.50 19.16 13.63
N THR A 29 -0.30 19.78 12.47
CA THR A 29 -0.66 19.20 11.16
C THR A 29 0.21 18.01 10.78
N ILE A 30 1.49 18.03 11.16
CA ILE A 30 2.41 16.90 10.96
C ILE A 30 2.00 15.73 11.84
N SER A 31 1.61 16.00 13.09
CA SER A 31 1.12 14.96 14.01
C SER A 31 -0.14 14.29 13.47
N LYS A 32 -1.13 15.07 13.01
CA LYS A 32 -2.34 14.52 12.35
C LYS A 32 -2.00 13.71 11.10
N LEU A 33 -1.07 14.18 10.27
CA LEU A 33 -0.67 13.45 9.07
C LEU A 33 0.03 12.13 9.41
N LYS A 34 0.84 12.10 10.48
CA LYS A 34 1.45 10.87 10.97
C LYS A 34 0.40 9.90 11.51
N GLU A 35 -0.57 10.38 12.29
CA GLU A 35 -1.67 9.54 12.80
C GLU A 35 -2.47 8.92 11.65
N GLN A 36 -2.78 9.71 10.61
CA GLN A 36 -3.46 9.21 9.41
C GLN A 36 -2.59 8.23 8.62
N ALA A 37 -1.29 8.50 8.48
CA ALA A 37 -0.37 7.62 7.80
C ALA A 37 -0.20 6.28 8.53
N GLU A 38 -0.16 6.29 9.86
CA GLU A 38 -0.13 5.07 10.67
C GLU A 38 -1.45 4.29 10.57
N GLY A 39 -2.60 4.98 10.52
CA GLY A 39 -3.89 4.33 10.25
C GLY A 39 -3.93 3.62 8.89
N LEU A 40 -3.51 4.31 7.83
CA LEU A 40 -3.46 3.75 6.48
C LEU A 40 -2.47 2.58 6.36
N ARG A 41 -1.33 2.64 7.04
CA ARG A 41 -0.36 1.52 7.07
C ARG A 41 -0.96 0.27 7.69
N ARG A 42 -1.69 0.40 8.80
CA ARG A 42 -2.36 -0.73 9.45
C ARG A 42 -3.44 -1.33 8.54
N GLU A 43 -4.25 -0.51 7.88
CA GLU A 43 -5.25 -0.98 6.92
C GLU A 43 -4.61 -1.70 5.71
N GLU A 44 -3.49 -1.19 5.20
CA GLU A 44 -2.76 -1.88 4.14
C GLU A 44 -2.18 -3.22 4.58
N GLU A 45 -1.63 -3.30 5.79
CA GLU A 45 -1.11 -4.53 6.36
C GLU A 45 -2.22 -5.56 6.58
N GLU A 46 -3.37 -5.14 7.11
CA GLU A 46 -4.56 -5.98 7.26
C GLU A 46 -5.08 -6.47 5.90
N ARG A 47 -5.14 -5.60 4.89
CA ARG A 47 -5.53 -6.01 3.52
C ARG A 47 -4.55 -7.03 2.93
N LYS A 48 -3.25 -6.84 3.11
CA LYS A 48 -2.23 -7.79 2.64
C LYS A 48 -2.33 -9.12 3.37
N ALA A 49 -2.55 -9.11 4.69
CA ALA A 49 -2.74 -10.32 5.48
C ALA A 49 -4.02 -11.07 5.05
N ALA A 50 -5.13 -10.36 4.85
CA ALA A 50 -6.38 -10.95 4.36
C ALA A 50 -6.23 -11.57 2.97
N ALA A 51 -5.53 -10.90 2.05
CA ALA A 51 -5.26 -11.43 0.72
C ALA A 51 -4.43 -12.71 0.75
N ARG A 52 -3.40 -12.78 1.61
CA ARG A 52 -2.60 -14.00 1.80
C ARG A 52 -3.44 -15.15 2.33
N LYS A 53 -4.27 -14.89 3.34
CA LYS A 53 -5.15 -15.91 3.91
C LYS A 53 -6.15 -16.45 2.88
N GLN A 54 -6.77 -15.59 2.07
CA GLN A 54 -7.66 -16.01 1.00
C GLN A 54 -6.96 -16.84 -0.07
N ALA A 55 -5.71 -16.48 -0.42
CA ALA A 55 -4.93 -17.26 -1.39
C ALA A 55 -4.58 -18.66 -0.86
N GLU A 56 -4.23 -18.78 0.41
CA GLU A 56 -3.96 -20.07 1.06
C GLU A 56 -5.23 -20.93 1.19
N GLU A 57 -6.37 -20.32 1.54
CA GLU A 57 -7.66 -21.01 1.59
C GLU A 57 -8.10 -21.49 0.21
N ALA A 58 -7.92 -20.67 -0.83
CA ALA A 58 -8.19 -21.05 -2.21
C ALA A 58 -7.30 -22.21 -2.67
N ARG A 59 -6.00 -22.17 -2.36
CA ARG A 59 -5.06 -23.26 -2.66
C ARG A 59 -5.45 -24.55 -1.97
N LYS A 60 -5.84 -24.47 -0.69
CA LYS A 60 -6.30 -25.64 0.06
C LYS A 60 -7.63 -26.18 -0.44
N ALA A 61 -8.55 -25.32 -0.86
CA ALA A 61 -9.82 -25.73 -1.44
C ALA A 61 -9.61 -26.41 -2.80
N GLU A 62 -8.75 -25.85 -3.66
CA GLU A 62 -8.37 -26.44 -4.94
C GLU A 62 -7.69 -27.79 -4.75
N GLN A 63 -6.73 -27.89 -3.83
CA GLN A 63 -6.06 -29.14 -3.50
C GLN A 63 -7.06 -30.20 -3.02
N LYS A 64 -8.00 -29.83 -2.14
CA LYS A 64 -9.08 -30.73 -1.72
C LYS A 64 -10.00 -31.16 -2.88
N ARG A 65 -10.25 -30.28 -3.86
CA ARG A 65 -11.02 -30.67 -5.04
C ARG A 65 -10.24 -31.64 -5.91
N LEU A 66 -8.95 -31.39 -6.12
CA LEU A 66 -8.07 -32.28 -6.88
C LEU A 66 -7.88 -33.64 -6.20
N GLU A 67 -7.80 -33.68 -4.87
CA GLU A 67 -7.80 -34.91 -4.08
C GLU A 67 -9.13 -35.68 -4.16
N ASN A 68 -10.24 -35.01 -4.49
CA ASN A 68 -11.54 -35.66 -4.69
C ASN A 68 -11.80 -36.01 -6.16
N ASP A 69 -11.06 -35.37 -7.07
CA ASP A 69 -11.17 -35.60 -8.50
C ASP A 69 -10.41 -36.87 -8.90
N PHE A 70 -11.18 -37.90 -9.25
CA PHE A 70 -10.65 -39.20 -9.65
C PHE A 70 -9.74 -39.13 -10.87
N GLU A 71 -9.97 -38.19 -11.80
CA GLU A 71 -9.11 -38.02 -12.97
C GLU A 71 -7.73 -37.50 -12.57
N HIS A 72 -7.68 -36.53 -11.65
CA HIS A 72 -6.43 -36.01 -11.11
C HIS A 72 -5.69 -37.08 -10.30
N LEU A 73 -6.39 -37.79 -9.42
CA LEU A 73 -5.84 -38.90 -8.65
C LEU A 73 -5.28 -40.01 -9.55
N LEU A 74 -6.00 -40.40 -10.60
CA LEU A 74 -5.57 -41.47 -11.50
C LEU A 74 -4.31 -41.11 -12.28
N ASN A 75 -4.20 -39.86 -12.72
CA ASN A 75 -3.04 -39.40 -13.49
C ASN A 75 -1.81 -39.09 -12.64
N ASN A 76 -1.98 -38.73 -11.35
CA ASN A 76 -0.88 -38.34 -10.46
C ASN A 76 -0.52 -39.39 -9.40
N SER A 77 -1.39 -40.38 -9.16
CA SER A 77 -1.10 -41.47 -8.23
C SER A 77 -0.45 -42.63 -8.99
N ASP A 78 0.83 -42.86 -8.72
CA ASP A 78 1.63 -43.95 -9.30
C ASP A 78 1.27 -45.28 -8.62
N MET A 79 0.03 -45.73 -8.83
CA MET A 79 -0.57 -46.87 -8.17
C MET A 79 -0.16 -48.19 -8.85
N ASP A 80 1.11 -48.55 -8.69
CA ASP A 80 1.69 -49.79 -9.20
C ASP A 80 1.35 -50.97 -8.28
N TRP A 81 0.23 -51.64 -8.55
CA TRP A 81 -0.26 -52.79 -7.76
C TRP A 81 0.71 -53.99 -7.73
N HIS A 82 1.62 -54.10 -8.70
CA HIS A 82 2.69 -55.10 -8.71
C HIS A 82 3.69 -54.94 -7.56
N LYS A 83 3.81 -53.74 -6.97
CA LYS A 83 4.71 -53.46 -5.84
C LYS A 83 4.20 -53.99 -4.50
N TYR A 84 2.93 -54.37 -4.42
CA TYR A 84 2.27 -54.81 -3.18
C TYR A 84 1.85 -56.29 -3.19
N LYS A 85 2.38 -57.08 -4.15
CA LYS A 85 2.06 -58.50 -4.33
C LYS A 85 3.13 -59.41 -3.76
#